data_AF-H1KVX1-F1
#
_entry.id   AF-H1KVX1-F1
#
_cell.length_a   1.000
_cell.length_b   1.000
_cell.length_c   1.000
_cell.angle_alpha   90.00
_cell.angle_beta   90.00
_cell.angle_gamma   90.00
#
_symmetry.space_group_name_H-M   'P 1'
#
loop_
_entity.id
_entity.type
_entity.pdbx_description
1 polymer ?
#
loop_
_entity_poly.entity_id
_entity_poly.type
_entity_poly.pdbx_seq_one_letter_code
_entity_poly.pdbx_strand_id
1 'polypeptide(L)'
;AGQPSDGQGPASDPVAADALRLDPSSGEAASDKPLPAAASSYASTESDGPVAFPLPDAAVSPAAPSPEVPDLGRPVAFGETDLGQLRETIDLYRKGKVSDGDRLAAGFSDPAARALLEWVAIRAGAGVSFERVVAFSRANPDWPAGPLLRRRAEERLLTEKKSPAIVRAYFASAKPASAPGKFALALALRADGLDADAAELVHDLWREESFGRSLEAKVTEAFPGVLTVIDHRYRMERALLKEDWATAARAADYAGGSYASLVRARRAVQGKAGAAAAL
;
A
#
# COMPACT_ATOMS: atom_id res chain seq x y z
N ALA A 1 -22.10 21.44 -58.08
CA ALA A 1 -22.27 20.23 -58.91
C ALA A 1 -21.01 19.40 -58.76
N GLY A 2 -20.98 18.19 -58.21
CA GLY A 2 -22.03 17.31 -57.71
C GLY A 2 -21.46 16.33 -56.66
N GLN A 3 -22.33 15.96 -55.74
CA GLN A 3 -22.33 14.72 -54.94
C GLN A 3 -23.43 13.81 -55.54
N PRO A 4 -23.71 12.57 -55.06
CA PRO A 4 -22.98 11.65 -54.18
C PRO A 4 -22.96 10.19 -54.73
N SER A 5 -22.35 9.25 -54.01
CA SER A 5 -22.85 7.87 -53.98
C SER A 5 -22.67 7.23 -52.60
N ASP A 6 -23.81 6.75 -52.10
CA ASP A 6 -24.07 6.10 -50.83
C ASP A 6 -23.60 4.63 -50.80
N GLY A 7 -23.43 4.09 -49.59
CA GLY A 7 -23.27 2.66 -49.32
C GLY A 7 -23.47 2.34 -47.84
N GLN A 8 -24.72 2.13 -47.44
CA GLN A 8 -25.24 1.93 -46.08
C GLN A 8 -25.40 0.44 -45.71
N GLY A 9 -24.97 0.07 -44.50
CA GLY A 9 -25.68 -0.85 -43.58
C GLY A 9 -25.06 -2.25 -43.33
N PRO A 10 -25.48 -2.98 -42.26
CA PRO A 10 -26.21 -2.57 -41.05
C PRO A 10 -25.56 -3.05 -39.71
N ALA A 11 -26.07 -2.52 -38.59
CA ALA A 11 -25.85 -3.01 -37.23
C ALA A 11 -27.04 -3.89 -36.77
N SER A 12 -26.77 -4.89 -35.92
CA SER A 12 -27.76 -5.55 -35.05
C SER A 12 -27.07 -6.32 -33.90
N ASP A 13 -27.42 -5.98 -32.66
CA ASP A 13 -27.05 -6.62 -31.38
C ASP A 13 -27.86 -7.94 -31.11
N PRO A 14 -28.06 -8.43 -29.85
CA PRO A 14 -27.34 -9.54 -29.20
C PRO A 14 -28.27 -10.70 -28.74
N VAL A 15 -27.79 -11.95 -28.55
CA VAL A 15 -28.61 -13.00 -27.90
C VAL A 15 -27.79 -13.99 -27.05
N ALA A 16 -28.13 -13.95 -25.74
CA ALA A 16 -28.30 -14.98 -24.71
C ALA A 16 -27.53 -16.33 -24.71
N ALA A 17 -26.98 -16.60 -23.50
CA ALA A 17 -27.02 -17.82 -22.68
C ALA A 17 -27.54 -19.14 -23.29
N ASP A 18 -26.78 -20.24 -23.10
CA ASP A 18 -27.24 -21.34 -22.24
C ASP A 18 -26.08 -22.25 -21.79
N ALA A 19 -26.29 -22.85 -20.62
CA ALA A 19 -25.41 -23.73 -19.88
C ALA A 19 -25.24 -25.14 -20.50
N LEU A 20 -24.22 -25.90 -20.05
CA LEU A 20 -24.39 -27.18 -19.33
C LEU A 20 -23.08 -28.02 -19.30
N ARG A 21 -22.64 -28.25 -18.05
CA ARG A 21 -22.16 -29.51 -17.43
C ARG A 21 -21.09 -30.36 -18.13
N LEU A 22 -19.95 -30.42 -17.44
CA LEU A 22 -18.96 -31.50 -17.47
C LEU A 22 -19.45 -32.65 -16.57
N ASP A 23 -19.45 -33.88 -17.09
CA ASP A 23 -19.43 -35.12 -16.30
C ASP A 23 -18.30 -36.03 -16.83
N PRO A 24 -17.45 -36.62 -15.96
CA PRO A 24 -16.43 -37.58 -16.36
C PRO A 24 -16.84 -39.01 -15.98
N SER A 25 -16.77 -39.98 -16.90
CA SER A 25 -16.41 -41.36 -16.56
C SER A 25 -16.23 -42.25 -17.80
N SER A 26 -15.03 -42.77 -17.97
CA SER A 26 -14.65 -43.99 -18.71
C SER A 26 -13.27 -44.34 -18.12
N GLY A 27 -12.98 -45.46 -17.45
CA GLY A 27 -13.51 -46.81 -17.54
C GLY A 27 -12.39 -47.67 -18.14
N GLU A 28 -11.68 -48.46 -17.33
CA GLU A 28 -10.87 -49.57 -17.87
C GLU A 28 -10.68 -50.72 -16.87
N ALA A 29 -10.71 -51.93 -17.43
CA ALA A 29 -11.00 -53.21 -16.83
C ALA A 29 -9.75 -54.05 -16.52
N ALA A 30 -9.90 -55.09 -15.69
CA ALA A 30 -9.19 -56.37 -15.75
C ALA A 30 -9.77 -57.32 -14.69
N SER A 31 -9.84 -58.64 -14.81
CA SER A 31 -9.81 -59.63 -15.88
C SER A 31 -10.22 -60.95 -15.20
N ASP A 32 -10.96 -61.78 -15.92
CA ASP A 32 -11.62 -63.01 -15.44
C ASP A 32 -10.72 -64.25 -15.64
N LYS A 33 -10.64 -65.17 -14.66
CA LYS A 33 -10.14 -66.55 -14.82
C LYS A 33 -10.70 -67.49 -13.74
N PRO A 34 -11.25 -68.69 -14.08
CA PRO A 34 -12.05 -69.50 -13.13
C PRO A 34 -11.42 -70.84 -12.69
N LEU A 35 -12.15 -71.51 -11.75
CA LEU A 35 -12.21 -72.95 -11.33
C LEU A 35 -11.61 -73.26 -9.92
N PRO A 36 -12.09 -74.29 -9.15
CA PRO A 36 -12.93 -75.44 -9.54
C PRO A 36 -14.10 -75.85 -8.59
N ALA A 37 -14.89 -76.81 -9.08
CA ALA A 37 -16.12 -77.38 -8.50
C ALA A 37 -15.88 -78.40 -7.37
N ALA A 38 -15.64 -77.91 -6.16
CA ALA A 38 -15.76 -78.70 -4.93
C ALA A 38 -16.58 -77.94 -3.87
N ALA A 39 -17.71 -77.39 -4.30
CA ALA A 39 -18.65 -76.65 -3.46
C ALA A 39 -20.00 -77.38 -3.42
N SER A 40 -19.99 -78.67 -3.15
CA SER A 40 -21.21 -79.46 -2.92
C SER A 40 -20.90 -80.67 -2.05
N SER A 41 -20.53 -80.40 -0.80
CA SER A 41 -20.69 -81.41 0.23
C SER A 41 -20.65 -80.75 1.61
N TYR A 42 -21.72 -80.98 2.36
CA TYR A 42 -21.90 -80.68 3.78
C TYR A 42 -22.33 -79.24 4.06
N ALA A 43 -23.62 -78.97 3.93
CA ALA A 43 -24.66 -79.30 4.90
C ALA A 43 -24.85 -78.17 5.89
N SER A 44 -26.04 -77.60 5.79
CA SER A 44 -26.70 -76.68 6.71
C SER A 44 -26.28 -76.84 8.17
N THR A 45 -25.85 -75.74 8.77
CA THR A 45 -26.50 -75.30 9.99
C THR A 45 -27.00 -73.89 9.77
N GLU A 46 -28.29 -73.83 9.48
CA GLU A 46 -29.12 -72.66 9.64
C GLU A 46 -29.01 -72.23 11.11
N SER A 47 -28.34 -71.10 11.35
CA SER A 47 -28.60 -70.29 12.54
C SER A 47 -29.17 -68.98 12.03
N ASP A 48 -30.49 -68.95 11.90
CA ASP A 48 -31.24 -67.71 11.73
C ASP A 48 -31.23 -66.98 13.07
N GLY A 49 -30.26 -66.07 13.22
CA GLY A 49 -30.11 -65.21 14.38
C GLY A 49 -29.33 -63.97 13.96
N PRO A 50 -29.76 -62.75 14.34
CA PRO A 50 -29.01 -61.56 14.00
C PRO A 50 -27.63 -61.66 14.66
N VAL A 51 -26.58 -61.60 13.85
CA VAL A 51 -25.21 -61.43 14.36
C VAL A 51 -25.16 -60.05 15.01
N ALA A 52 -25.26 -60.00 16.34
CA ALA A 52 -25.03 -58.77 17.09
C ALA A 52 -23.54 -58.45 16.97
N PHE A 53 -23.19 -57.44 16.18
CA PHE A 53 -21.89 -56.80 16.27
C PHE A 53 -21.89 -55.94 17.54
N PRO A 54 -21.12 -56.28 18.59
CA PRO A 54 -20.96 -55.36 19.70
C PRO A 54 -20.20 -54.15 19.17
N LEU A 55 -20.91 -53.03 18.98
CA LEU A 55 -20.26 -51.73 18.90
C LEU A 55 -19.62 -51.49 20.26
N PRO A 56 -18.29 -51.35 20.38
CA PRO A 56 -17.70 -50.92 21.63
C PRO A 56 -18.31 -49.54 21.97
N ASP A 57 -18.75 -49.41 23.21
CA ASP A 57 -19.36 -48.20 23.74
C ASP A 57 -18.43 -47.01 23.45
N ALA A 58 -18.91 -46.02 22.69
CA ALA A 58 -18.11 -44.87 22.26
C ALA A 58 -17.63 -44.00 23.44
N ALA A 59 -18.06 -44.32 24.66
CA ALA A 59 -17.68 -43.67 25.91
C ALA A 59 -16.25 -44.00 26.40
N VAL A 60 -15.51 -44.95 25.80
CA VAL A 60 -14.20 -45.41 26.33
C VAL A 60 -13.02 -45.16 25.38
N SER A 61 -13.21 -44.52 24.23
CA SER A 61 -12.07 -44.09 23.41
C SER A 61 -11.52 -42.75 23.91
N PRO A 62 -10.27 -42.67 24.43
CA PRO A 62 -9.68 -41.37 24.69
C PRO A 62 -9.62 -40.60 23.38
N ALA A 63 -10.06 -39.33 23.40
CA ALA A 63 -9.99 -38.47 22.23
C ALA A 63 -8.54 -38.48 21.71
N ALA A 64 -8.36 -38.84 20.43
CA ALA A 64 -7.07 -38.75 19.78
C ALA A 64 -6.56 -37.30 19.95
N PRO A 65 -5.28 -37.08 20.35
CA PRO A 65 -4.76 -35.74 20.46
C PRO A 65 -4.83 -35.10 19.07
N SER A 66 -5.72 -34.11 18.92
CA SER A 66 -5.77 -33.30 17.71
C SER A 66 -4.39 -32.67 17.52
N PRO A 67 -3.75 -32.81 16.35
CA PRO A 67 -2.52 -32.08 16.08
C PRO A 67 -2.83 -30.58 16.23
N GLU A 68 -2.01 -29.87 16.99
CA GLU A 68 -2.10 -28.41 17.04
C GLU A 68 -1.90 -27.89 15.62
N VAL A 69 -3.00 -27.46 14.99
CA VAL A 69 -2.95 -26.70 13.75
C VAL A 69 -2.29 -25.37 14.12
N PRO A 70 -1.12 -25.03 13.56
CA PRO A 70 -0.47 -23.76 13.88
C PRO A 70 -1.44 -22.62 13.53
N ASP A 71 -1.87 -21.88 14.54
CA ASP A 71 -2.65 -20.66 14.33
C ASP A 71 -1.71 -19.60 13.75
N LEU A 72 -1.76 -19.43 12.43
CA LEU A 72 -0.97 -18.44 11.69
C LEU A 72 -1.27 -16.99 12.11
N GLY A 73 -2.34 -16.77 12.89
CA GLY A 73 -2.72 -15.47 13.46
C GLY A 73 -2.36 -15.29 14.93
N ARG A 74 -1.91 -16.34 15.64
CA ARG A 74 -1.53 -16.23 17.05
C ARG A 74 -0.15 -15.59 17.13
N PRO A 75 0.01 -14.40 17.76
CA PRO A 75 1.33 -13.89 18.05
C PRO A 75 2.01 -14.87 19.00
N VAL A 76 3.04 -15.56 18.50
CA VAL A 76 3.91 -16.35 19.35
C VAL A 76 4.63 -15.37 20.26
N ALA A 77 4.41 -15.49 21.56
CA ALA A 77 5.09 -14.66 22.55
C ALA A 77 6.59 -15.04 22.54
N PHE A 78 7.39 -14.28 21.80
CA PHE A 78 8.84 -14.41 21.83
C PHE A 78 9.40 -13.40 22.84
N GLY A 79 10.10 -13.92 23.86
CA GLY A 79 11.00 -13.17 24.73
C GLY A 79 10.43 -12.70 26.07
N GLU A 80 11.25 -12.80 27.11
CA GLU A 80 11.14 -12.05 28.37
C GLU A 80 11.47 -10.56 28.13
N THR A 81 10.78 -9.93 27.18
CA THR A 81 11.01 -8.52 26.86
C THR A 81 10.43 -7.66 27.97
N ASP A 82 11.27 -6.91 28.67
CA ASP A 82 10.83 -5.95 29.69
C ASP A 82 9.93 -4.88 29.06
N LEU A 83 8.62 -5.01 29.28
CA LEU A 83 7.61 -4.10 28.76
C LEU A 83 7.68 -2.70 29.37
N GLY A 84 8.21 -2.58 30.59
CA GLY A 84 8.44 -1.30 31.26
C GLY A 84 9.53 -0.51 30.54
N GLN A 85 10.68 -1.14 30.32
CA GLN A 85 11.79 -0.55 29.57
C GLN A 85 11.40 -0.27 28.11
N LEU A 86 10.59 -1.16 27.50
CA LEU A 86 10.11 -0.97 26.13
C LEU A 86 9.25 0.29 26.02
N ARG A 87 8.31 0.46 26.95
CA ARG A 87 7.44 1.65 27.01
C ARG A 87 8.24 2.93 27.23
N GLU A 88 9.20 2.90 28.16
CA GLU A 88 10.08 4.05 28.41
C GLU A 88 10.86 4.45 27.14
N THR A 89 11.42 3.47 26.44
CA THR A 89 12.17 3.70 25.19
C THR A 89 11.27 4.32 24.11
N ILE A 90 10.05 3.82 23.96
CA ILE A 90 9.04 4.38 23.05
C ILE A 90 8.73 5.84 23.40
N ASP A 91 8.58 6.15 24.69
CA ASP A 91 8.28 7.51 25.15
C ASP A 91 9.47 8.46 24.92
N LEU A 92 10.71 7.99 24.99
CA LEU A 92 11.89 8.78 24.59
C LEU A 92 11.84 9.16 23.10
N TYR A 93 11.54 8.21 22.21
CA TYR A 93 11.40 8.49 20.79
C TYR A 93 10.25 9.47 20.50
N ARG A 94 9.09 9.30 21.14
CA ARG A 94 7.95 10.22 21.01
C ARG A 94 8.29 11.65 21.46
N LYS A 95 9.18 11.79 22.45
CA LYS A 95 9.68 13.08 22.93
C LYS A 95 10.82 13.65 22.06
N GLY A 96 11.22 12.96 20.98
CA GLY A 96 12.32 13.37 20.11
C GLY A 96 13.72 13.10 20.67
N LYS A 97 13.82 12.40 21.81
CA LYS A 97 15.09 12.02 22.45
C LYS A 97 15.66 10.74 21.83
N VAL A 98 16.00 10.81 20.54
CA VAL A 98 16.42 9.62 19.78
C VAL A 98 17.69 8.99 20.32
N SER A 99 18.69 9.79 20.69
CA SER A 99 19.95 9.25 21.24
C SER A 99 19.77 8.52 22.57
N ASP A 100 18.89 9.02 23.45
CA ASP A 100 18.56 8.35 24.71
C ASP A 100 17.75 7.08 24.45
N GLY A 101 16.79 7.11 23.52
CA GLY A 101 16.04 5.94 23.08
C GLY A 101 16.96 4.87 22.48
N ASP A 102 17.92 5.25 21.63
CA ASP A 102 18.88 4.34 21.02
C ASP A 102 19.77 3.65 22.07
N ARG A 103 20.13 4.38 23.13
CA ARG A 103 20.90 3.82 24.25
C ARG A 103 20.11 2.75 25.00
N LEU A 104 18.83 2.97 25.28
CA LEU A 104 17.98 1.95 25.90
C LEU A 104 17.68 0.79 24.95
N ALA A 105 17.44 1.08 23.67
CA ALA A 105 17.19 0.08 22.63
C ALA A 105 18.36 -0.88 22.44
N ALA A 106 19.60 -0.45 22.71
CA ALA A 106 20.79 -1.29 22.65
C ALA A 106 20.74 -2.49 23.61
N GLY A 107 20.03 -2.36 24.75
CA GLY A 107 19.88 -3.43 25.75
C GLY A 107 18.87 -4.52 25.37
N PHE A 108 18.06 -4.34 24.33
CA PHE A 108 17.10 -5.35 23.88
C PHE A 108 17.80 -6.40 23.03
N SER A 109 17.65 -7.68 23.40
CA SER A 109 18.18 -8.81 22.65
C SER A 109 17.17 -9.40 21.65
N ASP A 110 15.87 -9.25 21.93
CA ASP A 110 14.80 -9.72 21.05
C ASP A 110 14.79 -8.93 19.72
N PRO A 111 14.99 -9.59 18.55
CA PRO A 111 14.93 -8.94 17.25
C PRO A 111 13.59 -8.24 16.98
N ALA A 112 12.47 -8.79 17.47
CA ALA A 112 11.15 -8.19 17.25
C ALA A 112 11.00 -6.88 18.02
N ALA A 113 11.40 -6.85 19.30
CA ALA A 113 11.46 -5.63 20.10
C ALA A 113 12.37 -4.57 19.46
N ARG A 114 13.55 -4.95 18.97
CA ARG A 114 14.48 -4.02 18.28
C ARG A 114 13.86 -3.44 17.01
N ALA A 115 13.22 -4.27 16.18
CA ALA A 115 12.54 -3.81 14.96
C ALA A 115 11.38 -2.86 15.27
N LEU A 116 10.59 -3.14 16.32
CA LEU A 116 9.53 -2.26 16.79
C LEU A 116 10.08 -0.90 17.25
N LEU A 117 11.13 -0.89 18.07
CA LEU A 117 11.75 0.34 18.56
C LEU A 117 12.33 1.17 17.42
N GLU A 118 12.98 0.54 16.46
CA GLU A 118 13.50 1.18 15.26
C GLU A 118 12.38 1.82 14.43
N TRP A 119 11.30 1.07 14.20
CA TRP A 119 10.11 1.60 13.55
C TRP A 119 9.51 2.80 14.27
N VAL A 120 9.42 2.75 15.61
CA VAL A 120 8.92 3.86 16.41
C VAL A 120 9.80 5.09 16.27
N ALA A 121 11.13 4.93 16.27
CA ALA A 121 12.07 6.02 16.02
C ALA A 121 11.85 6.64 14.63
N ILE A 122 11.79 5.81 13.57
CA ILE A 122 11.54 6.26 12.19
C ILE A 122 10.21 7.02 12.09
N ARG A 123 9.16 6.52 12.75
CA ARG A 123 7.83 7.14 12.76
C ARG A 123 7.80 8.46 13.52
N ALA A 124 8.53 8.58 14.64
CA ALA A 124 8.68 9.83 15.38
C ALA A 124 9.39 10.90 14.55
N GLY A 125 10.34 10.50 13.69
CA GLY A 125 10.90 11.32 12.61
C GLY A 125 11.97 12.33 13.03
N ALA A 126 11.99 12.87 14.24
CA ALA A 126 13.12 13.68 14.68
C ALA A 126 14.40 12.82 14.74
N GLY A 127 15.56 13.34 14.33
CA GLY A 127 16.86 12.68 14.56
C GLY A 127 17.17 11.39 13.79
N VAL A 128 16.30 10.92 12.90
CA VAL A 128 16.53 9.71 12.09
C VAL A 128 17.12 10.09 10.72
N SER A 129 18.19 9.41 10.29
CA SER A 129 18.86 9.66 9.01
C SER A 129 18.24 8.89 7.83
N PHE A 130 18.49 9.36 6.62
CA PHE A 130 18.16 8.63 5.38
C PHE A 130 18.66 7.18 5.40
N GLU A 131 19.93 6.97 5.76
CA GLU A 131 20.58 5.66 5.78
C GLU A 131 19.88 4.70 6.74
N ARG A 132 19.45 5.23 7.90
CA ARG A 132 18.73 4.45 8.93
C ARG A 132 17.38 3.97 8.42
N VAL A 133 16.60 4.82 7.73
CA VAL A 133 15.32 4.42 7.12
C VAL A 133 15.53 3.38 6.03
N VAL A 134 16.50 3.59 5.13
CA VAL A 134 16.79 2.64 4.04
C VAL A 134 17.29 1.30 4.56
N ALA A 135 18.14 1.30 5.59
CA ALA A 135 18.61 0.08 6.23
C ALA A 135 17.45 -0.71 6.85
N PHE A 136 16.54 -0.04 7.56
CA PHE A 136 15.36 -0.69 8.13
C PHE A 136 14.45 -1.29 7.05
N SER A 137 14.18 -0.54 5.97
CA SER A 137 13.38 -1.03 4.84
C SER A 137 13.99 -2.25 4.14
N ARG A 138 15.32 -2.29 4.01
CA ARG A 138 16.02 -3.44 3.42
C ARG A 138 16.03 -4.66 4.33
N ALA A 139 16.19 -4.45 5.64
CA ALA A 139 16.18 -5.52 6.62
C ALA A 139 14.78 -6.11 6.86
N ASN A 140 13.72 -5.33 6.60
CA ASN A 140 12.34 -5.73 6.85
C ASN A 140 11.45 -5.45 5.61
N PRO A 141 11.62 -6.19 4.49
CA PRO A 141 10.88 -5.95 3.26
C PRO A 141 9.36 -6.14 3.42
N ASP A 142 8.94 -7.07 4.27
CA ASP A 142 7.52 -7.38 4.53
C ASP A 142 6.89 -6.52 5.63
N TRP A 143 7.59 -5.48 6.10
CA TRP A 143 7.07 -4.61 7.16
C TRP A 143 5.78 -3.89 6.68
N PRO A 144 4.68 -3.91 7.46
CA PRO A 144 3.36 -3.44 7.04
C PRO A 144 3.23 -1.90 6.89
N ALA A 145 4.35 -1.18 6.79
CA ALA A 145 4.41 0.26 6.61
C ALA A 145 5.36 0.71 5.49
N GLY A 146 5.58 -0.14 4.47
CA GLY A 146 6.41 0.16 3.31
C GLY A 146 6.16 1.54 2.68
N PRO A 147 4.90 1.94 2.39
CA PRO A 147 4.62 3.27 1.83
C PRO A 147 5.06 4.43 2.73
N LEU A 148 4.95 4.28 4.07
CA LEU A 148 5.39 5.32 5.00
C LEU A 148 6.91 5.40 5.04
N LEU A 149 7.59 4.24 5.16
CA LEU A 149 9.05 4.17 5.16
C LEU A 149 9.64 4.83 3.92
N ARG A 150 9.06 4.53 2.75
CA ARG A 150 9.43 5.15 1.49
C ARG A 150 9.29 6.67 1.54
N ARG A 151 8.13 7.19 1.96
CA ARG A 151 7.91 8.64 2.08
C ARG A 151 8.89 9.30 3.05
N ARG A 152 9.23 8.63 4.16
CA ARG A 152 10.23 9.11 5.12
C ARG A 152 11.63 9.15 4.52
N ALA A 153 12.06 8.11 3.81
CA ALA A 153 13.34 8.12 3.12
C ALA A 153 13.40 9.24 2.07
N GLU A 154 12.34 9.44 1.28
CA GLU A 154 12.25 10.52 0.30
C GLU A 154 12.31 11.93 0.94
N GLU A 155 11.67 12.12 2.10
CA GLU A 155 11.77 13.37 2.87
C GLU A 155 13.21 13.62 3.36
N ARG A 156 13.92 12.57 3.77
CA ARG A 156 15.32 12.68 4.21
C ARG A 156 16.28 13.01 3.09
N LEU A 157 16.06 12.49 1.88
CA LEU A 157 16.86 12.88 0.70
C LEU A 157 16.90 14.40 0.54
N LEU A 158 15.75 15.05 0.65
CA LEU A 158 15.63 16.50 0.51
C LEU A 158 16.16 17.25 1.74
N THR A 159 15.78 16.82 2.95
CA THR A 159 16.10 17.55 4.19
C THR A 159 17.59 17.50 4.51
N GLU A 160 18.22 16.35 4.29
CA GLU A 160 19.66 16.17 4.49
C GLU A 160 20.48 16.62 3.27
N LYS A 161 19.82 17.09 2.20
CA LYS A 161 20.46 17.55 0.95
C LYS A 161 21.45 16.51 0.41
N LYS A 162 21.00 15.26 0.27
CA LYS A 162 21.84 14.18 -0.27
C LYS A 162 22.34 14.54 -1.68
N SER A 163 23.52 14.05 -2.03
CA SER A 163 24.12 14.35 -3.33
C SER A 163 23.24 13.84 -4.48
N PRO A 164 23.27 14.48 -5.66
CA PRO A 164 22.52 14.02 -6.83
C PRO A 164 22.73 12.54 -7.15
N ALA A 165 23.95 12.03 -6.99
CA ALA A 165 24.27 10.62 -7.18
C ALA A 165 23.50 9.69 -6.22
N ILE A 166 23.40 10.03 -4.93
CA ILE A 166 22.63 9.24 -3.95
C ILE A 166 21.14 9.28 -4.27
N VAL A 167 20.63 10.46 -4.62
CA VAL A 167 19.21 10.65 -4.98
C VAL A 167 18.85 9.78 -6.19
N ARG A 168 19.64 9.82 -7.27
CA ARG A 168 19.41 8.98 -8.45
C ARG A 168 19.53 7.50 -8.13
N ALA A 169 20.54 7.10 -7.37
CA ALA A 169 20.72 5.70 -6.96
C ALA A 169 19.51 5.18 -6.18
N TYR A 170 18.92 6.01 -5.32
CA TYR A 170 17.70 5.64 -4.58
C TYR A 170 16.48 5.47 -5.49
N PHE A 171 16.32 6.33 -6.51
CA PHE A 171 15.20 6.27 -7.45
C PHE A 171 15.44 5.38 -8.68
N ALA A 172 16.59 4.71 -8.78
CA ALA A 172 16.95 3.87 -9.93
C ALA A 172 15.95 2.72 -10.17
N SER A 173 15.35 2.18 -9.10
CA SER A 173 14.41 1.06 -9.18
C SER A 173 12.95 1.45 -8.98
N ALA A 174 12.65 2.70 -8.59
CA ALA A 174 11.29 3.11 -8.26
C ALA A 174 11.06 4.63 -8.38
N LYS A 175 9.94 5.05 -8.96
CA LYS A 175 9.57 6.47 -9.16
C LYS A 175 9.16 7.16 -7.84
N PRO A 176 9.53 8.42 -7.58
CA PRO A 176 9.19 9.10 -6.32
C PRO A 176 7.69 9.07 -5.99
N ALA A 177 7.36 8.85 -4.71
CA ALA A 177 5.99 8.72 -4.22
C ALA A 177 5.53 9.88 -3.29
N SER A 178 6.34 10.93 -3.21
CA SER A 178 6.10 12.10 -2.37
C SER A 178 6.60 13.39 -3.02
N ALA A 179 6.01 14.53 -2.64
CA ALA A 179 6.48 15.85 -3.09
C ALA A 179 7.96 16.10 -2.79
N PRO A 180 8.49 15.83 -1.57
CA PRO A 180 9.92 15.97 -1.29
C PRO A 180 10.79 15.07 -2.18
N GLY A 181 10.36 13.84 -2.45
CA GLY A 181 11.07 12.91 -3.32
C GLY A 181 11.11 13.36 -4.77
N LYS A 182 9.97 13.78 -5.33
CA LYS A 182 9.88 14.35 -6.69
C LYS A 182 10.78 15.58 -6.82
N PHE A 183 10.76 16.48 -5.83
CA PHE A 183 11.61 17.67 -5.82
C PHE A 183 13.10 17.32 -5.72
N ALA A 184 13.48 16.39 -4.84
CA ALA A 184 14.86 15.95 -4.72
C ALA A 184 15.39 15.36 -6.03
N LEU A 185 14.58 14.52 -6.69
CA LEU A 185 14.96 13.95 -7.99
C LEU A 185 15.05 15.03 -9.08
N ALA A 186 14.11 15.97 -9.15
CA ALA A 186 14.17 17.08 -10.10
C ALA A 186 15.45 17.91 -9.92
N LEU A 187 15.85 18.21 -8.67
CA LEU A 187 17.12 18.90 -8.39
C LEU A 187 18.34 18.07 -8.85
N ALA A 188 18.30 16.75 -8.65
CA ALA A 188 19.37 15.86 -9.07
C ALA A 188 19.50 15.77 -10.60
N LEU A 189 18.38 15.72 -11.34
CA LEU A 189 18.37 15.70 -12.80
C LEU A 189 18.86 17.03 -13.39
N ARG A 190 18.42 18.15 -12.81
CA ARG A 190 18.92 19.48 -13.20
C ARG A 190 20.42 19.61 -13.01
N ALA A 191 20.97 19.05 -11.93
CA ALA A 191 22.41 19.06 -11.68
C ALA A 191 23.21 18.30 -12.75
N ASP A 192 22.59 17.35 -13.45
CA ASP A 192 23.19 16.61 -14.57
C ASP A 192 22.90 17.26 -15.94
N GLY A 193 22.20 18.39 -15.99
CA GLY A 193 21.79 19.06 -17.23
C GLY A 193 20.57 18.44 -17.92
N LEU A 194 19.83 17.56 -17.24
CA LEU A 194 18.60 16.95 -17.73
C LEU A 194 17.39 17.85 -17.40
N ASP A 195 17.39 19.06 -17.96
CA ASP A 195 16.40 20.11 -17.63
C ASP A 195 14.97 19.73 -18.00
N ALA A 196 14.77 19.00 -19.11
CA ALA A 196 13.45 18.57 -19.56
C ALA A 196 12.81 17.55 -18.59
N ASP A 197 13.57 16.54 -18.16
CA ASP A 197 13.10 15.53 -17.21
C ASP A 197 12.85 16.16 -15.83
N ALA A 198 13.71 17.11 -15.42
CA ALA A 198 13.51 17.87 -14.20
C ALA A 198 12.22 18.71 -14.25
N ALA A 199 11.95 19.36 -15.39
CA ALA A 199 10.72 20.14 -15.59
C ALA A 199 9.48 19.25 -15.52
N GLU A 200 9.48 18.07 -16.13
CA GLU A 200 8.35 17.12 -16.06
C GLU A 200 8.01 16.76 -14.61
N LEU A 201 9.02 16.42 -13.80
CA LEU A 201 8.82 16.13 -12.38
C LEU A 201 8.28 17.33 -11.60
N VAL A 202 8.70 18.55 -11.95
CA VAL A 202 8.21 19.78 -11.30
C VAL A 202 6.76 20.06 -11.67
N HIS A 203 6.37 19.87 -12.94
CA HIS A 203 4.96 19.97 -13.36
C HIS A 203 4.09 18.95 -12.62
N ASP A 204 4.49 17.69 -12.60
CA ASP A 204 3.77 16.61 -11.91
C ASP A 204 3.69 16.86 -10.40
N LEU A 205 4.79 17.23 -9.76
CA LEU A 205 4.82 17.64 -8.35
C LEU A 205 3.81 18.76 -8.10
N TRP A 206 3.86 19.83 -8.88
CA TRP A 206 3.06 21.02 -8.64
C TRP A 206 1.57 20.77 -8.81
N ARG A 207 1.22 19.96 -9.80
CA ARG A 207 -0.17 19.62 -10.13
C ARG A 207 -0.76 18.60 -9.16
N GLU A 208 -0.04 17.51 -8.88
CA GLU A 208 -0.61 16.32 -8.22
C GLU A 208 -0.34 16.23 -6.73
N GLU A 209 0.74 16.84 -6.23
CA GLU A 209 1.11 16.69 -4.82
C GLU A 209 0.45 17.75 -3.92
N SER A 210 0.23 17.38 -2.67
CA SER A 210 -0.19 18.30 -1.60
C SER A 210 1.00 18.57 -0.70
N PHE A 211 1.39 19.84 -0.57
CA PHE A 211 2.54 20.25 0.24
C PHE A 211 2.40 21.69 0.72
N GLY A 212 3.12 22.01 1.80
CA GLY A 212 3.06 23.31 2.45
C GLY A 212 3.82 24.41 1.72
N ARG A 213 3.59 25.64 2.17
CA ARG A 213 4.17 26.88 1.62
C ARG A 213 5.70 26.89 1.56
N SER A 214 6.38 26.22 2.49
CA SER A 214 7.84 26.15 2.52
C SER A 214 8.42 25.39 1.33
N LEU A 215 7.80 24.28 0.94
CA LEU A 215 8.22 23.52 -0.25
C LEU A 215 7.81 24.25 -1.53
N GLU A 216 6.63 24.90 -1.53
CA GLU A 216 6.16 25.75 -2.63
C GLU A 216 7.18 26.81 -3.02
N ALA A 217 7.69 27.57 -2.03
CA ALA A 217 8.71 28.58 -2.25
C ALA A 217 10.03 28.00 -2.79
N LYS A 218 10.47 26.85 -2.25
CA LYS A 218 11.69 26.18 -2.73
C LYS A 218 11.57 25.72 -4.18
N VAL A 219 10.39 25.22 -4.58
CA VAL A 219 10.16 24.74 -5.95
C VAL A 219 10.19 25.92 -6.93
N THR A 220 9.49 27.02 -6.62
CA THR A 220 9.45 28.20 -7.50
C THR A 220 10.80 28.93 -7.57
N GLU A 221 11.56 28.95 -6.48
CA GLU A 221 12.92 29.48 -6.46
C GLU A 221 13.90 28.62 -7.27
N ALA A 222 13.82 27.30 -7.12
CA ALA A 222 14.71 26.39 -7.82
C ALA A 222 14.41 26.31 -9.33
N PHE A 223 13.14 26.39 -9.73
CA PHE A 223 12.72 26.19 -11.12
C PHE A 223 11.96 27.42 -11.67
N PRO A 224 12.63 28.58 -11.77
CA PRO A 224 11.99 29.79 -12.29
C PRO A 224 11.63 29.60 -13.77
N GLY A 225 10.40 29.99 -14.14
CA GLY A 225 9.92 29.92 -15.52
C GLY A 225 9.50 28.53 -16.01
N VAL A 226 9.67 27.47 -15.22
CA VAL A 226 9.19 26.12 -15.57
C VAL A 226 7.67 26.03 -15.43
N LEU A 227 7.14 26.54 -14.30
CA LEU A 227 5.71 26.50 -14.03
C LEU A 227 4.96 27.53 -14.87
N THR A 228 3.89 27.07 -15.54
CA THR A 228 3.05 27.90 -16.40
C THR A 228 1.78 28.33 -15.69
N VAL A 229 1.05 29.26 -16.30
CA VAL A 229 -0.31 29.65 -15.85
C VAL A 229 -1.24 28.43 -15.78
N ILE A 230 -1.07 27.45 -16.67
CA ILE A 230 -1.87 26.20 -16.67
C ILE A 230 -1.59 25.38 -15.42
N ASP A 231 -0.33 25.27 -15.00
CA ASP A 231 0.07 24.57 -13.76
C ASP A 231 -0.54 25.21 -12.52
N HIS A 232 -0.47 26.55 -12.45
CA HIS A 232 -1.03 27.32 -11.35
C HIS A 232 -2.56 27.21 -11.30
N ARG A 233 -3.24 27.27 -12.45
CA ARG A 233 -4.69 27.05 -12.54
C ARG A 233 -5.09 25.67 -12.07
N TYR A 234 -4.40 24.62 -12.53
CA TYR A 234 -4.69 23.24 -12.12
C TYR A 234 -4.56 23.06 -10.60
N ARG A 235 -3.46 23.56 -10.02
CA ARG A 235 -3.25 23.51 -8.57
C ARG A 235 -4.33 24.28 -7.81
N MET A 236 -4.74 25.46 -8.32
CA MET A 236 -5.83 26.24 -7.73
C MET A 236 -7.14 25.46 -7.73
N GLU A 237 -7.55 24.90 -8.87
CA GLU A 237 -8.81 24.16 -9.01
C GLU A 237 -8.85 22.92 -8.10
N ARG A 238 -7.75 22.17 -8.05
CA ARG A 238 -7.59 21.02 -7.15
C ARG A 238 -7.61 21.42 -5.67
N ALA A 239 -7.02 22.55 -5.31
CA ALA A 239 -7.08 23.08 -3.95
C ALA A 239 -8.51 23.54 -3.57
N LEU A 240 -9.22 24.18 -4.50
CA LEU A 240 -10.63 24.57 -4.32
C LEU A 240 -11.53 23.35 -4.08
N LEU A 241 -11.31 22.24 -4.80
CA LEU A 241 -12.07 21.00 -4.61
C LEU A 241 -11.86 20.39 -3.21
N LYS A 242 -10.67 20.60 -2.62
CA LYS A 242 -10.33 20.17 -1.26
C LYS A 242 -10.70 21.20 -0.18
N GLU A 243 -11.36 22.28 -0.56
CA GLU A 243 -11.64 23.45 0.31
C GLU A 243 -10.39 24.08 0.95
N ASP A 244 -9.20 23.87 0.37
CA ASP A 244 -7.97 24.54 0.79
C ASP A 244 -7.89 25.94 0.15
N TRP A 245 -8.65 26.87 0.73
CA TRP A 245 -8.75 28.25 0.29
C TRP A 245 -7.42 28.99 0.30
N ALA A 246 -6.52 28.64 1.22
CA ALA A 246 -5.22 29.30 1.35
C ALA A 246 -4.30 28.93 0.19
N THR A 247 -4.23 27.64 -0.16
CA THR A 247 -3.45 27.17 -1.31
C THR A 247 -4.08 27.62 -2.63
N ALA A 248 -5.43 27.59 -2.73
CA ALA A 248 -6.13 28.10 -3.90
C ALA A 248 -5.82 29.58 -4.16
N ALA A 249 -5.84 30.43 -3.13
CA ALA A 249 -5.53 31.85 -3.28
C ALA A 249 -4.09 32.08 -3.79
N ARG A 250 -3.09 31.43 -3.19
CA ARG A 250 -1.70 31.56 -3.65
C ARG A 250 -1.50 31.06 -5.08
N ALA A 251 -2.11 29.93 -5.42
CA ALA A 251 -2.06 29.39 -6.78
C ALA A 251 -2.74 30.33 -7.78
N ALA A 252 -3.84 30.99 -7.39
CA ALA A 252 -4.50 32.00 -8.22
C ALA A 252 -3.63 33.25 -8.43
N ASP A 253 -2.90 33.69 -7.40
CA ASP A 253 -1.97 34.82 -7.50
C ASP A 253 -0.84 34.52 -8.50
N TYR A 254 -0.31 33.29 -8.50
CA TYR A 254 0.68 32.85 -9.50
C TYR A 254 0.11 32.75 -10.92
N ALA A 255 -1.16 32.33 -11.06
CA ALA A 255 -1.82 32.25 -12.37
C ALA A 255 -2.17 33.64 -12.94
N GLY A 256 -2.35 34.65 -12.08
CA GLY A 256 -2.69 36.03 -12.46
C GLY A 256 -4.14 36.20 -12.95
N GLY A 257 -4.41 37.32 -13.61
CA GLY A 257 -5.71 37.61 -14.24
C GLY A 257 -6.88 37.61 -13.25
N SER A 258 -8.01 37.00 -13.64
CA SER A 258 -9.26 36.97 -12.87
C SER A 258 -9.39 35.76 -11.92
N TYR A 259 -8.34 34.94 -11.77
CA TYR A 259 -8.39 33.75 -10.93
C TYR A 259 -8.54 34.07 -9.44
N ALA A 260 -7.90 35.14 -8.96
CA ALA A 260 -8.06 35.58 -7.56
C ALA A 260 -9.51 35.97 -7.24
N SER A 261 -10.22 36.62 -8.17
CA SER A 261 -11.66 36.90 -8.02
C SER A 261 -12.50 35.64 -8.03
N LEU A 262 -12.16 34.63 -8.84
CA LEU A 262 -12.88 33.35 -8.88
C LEU A 262 -12.80 32.62 -7.53
N VAL A 263 -11.60 32.57 -6.92
CA VAL A 263 -11.41 31.98 -5.58
C VAL A 263 -12.25 32.70 -4.53
N ARG A 264 -12.24 34.05 -4.53
CA ARG A 264 -13.05 34.85 -3.60
C ARG A 264 -14.54 34.60 -3.78
N ALA A 265 -15.03 34.54 -5.02
CA ALA A 265 -16.43 34.28 -5.32
C ALA A 265 -16.87 32.89 -4.83
N ARG A 266 -16.11 31.84 -5.12
CA ARG A 266 -16.40 30.48 -4.65
C ARG A 266 -16.42 30.38 -3.12
N ARG A 267 -15.45 31.01 -2.44
CA ARG A 267 -15.41 31.06 -0.98
C ARG A 267 -16.65 31.74 -0.39
N ALA A 268 -17.12 32.82 -1.00
CA ALA A 268 -18.31 33.53 -0.54
C ALA A 268 -19.60 32.69 -0.71
N VAL A 269 -19.73 31.94 -1.81
CA VAL A 269 -20.87 31.04 -2.02
C VAL A 269 -20.90 29.93 -0.96
N GLN A 270 -19.76 29.30 -0.68
CA GLN A 270 -19.69 28.25 0.36
C GLN A 270 -20.04 28.79 1.75
N GLY A 271 -19.56 29.99 2.09
CA GLY A 271 -19.91 30.65 3.35
C GLY A 271 -21.42 30.92 3.50
N LYS A 272 -22.10 31.30 2.41
CA LYS A 272 -23.56 31.50 2.40
C LYS A 272 -24.32 30.18 2.50
N ALA A 273 -23.86 29.13 1.81
CA ALA A 273 -24.48 27.81 1.88
C ALA A 273 -24.38 27.20 3.30
N GLY A 274 -23.23 27.36 3.97
CA GLY A 274 -23.06 26.94 5.36
C GLY A 274 -23.98 27.69 6.34
N ALA A 275 -24.20 28.99 6.13
CA ALA A 275 -25.13 29.79 6.93
C ALA A 275 -26.60 29.38 6.71
N ALA A 276 -26.98 29.01 5.48
CA ALA A 276 -28.33 28.55 5.16
C ALA A 276 -28.64 27.15 5.70
N ALA A 277 -27.63 26.28 5.84
CA ALA A 277 -27.80 24.93 6.39
C ALA A 277 -27.82 24.87 7.94
N ALA A 278 -27.50 25.99 8.61
CA ALA A 278 -27.48 26.11 10.06
C ALA A 278 -28.76 26.74 10.66
N LEU A 279 -29.74 27.05 9.81
CA LEU A 279 -31.07 27.56 10.16
C LEU A 279 -32.12 26.46 10.01
#